data_AF-A0A838A087-F1
#
_entry.id   AF-A0A838A087-F1
#
_cell.length_a   1.000
_cell.length_b   1.000
_cell.length_c   1.000
_cell.angle_alpha   90.00
_cell.angle_beta   90.00
_cell.angle_gamma   90.00
#
_symmetry.space_group_name_H-M   'P 1'
#
loop_
_entity.id
_entity.type
_entity.pdbx_description
1 polymer ?
#
loop_
_entity_poly.entity_id
_entity_poly.type
_entity_poly.pdbx_seq_one_letter_code
_entity_poly.pdbx_strand_id
1 'polypeptide(L)'
;MVYDTGRQVLEDGAKIRDFCGYWEILKRHQGELSEAGVNFAGLPIDQSGDAFDKAYYKEADIDLKVIRESGDHLQDAVAGGTQQVGLIGETERLSQYLKGHAADAAWDKYKTNTEQLQANIQKLKDAQEAVAGVDDNLYFGLNKKQDEYTAAITLMIEGTIQNSPGDFENRLTTGAAAIKADNKGGDDNKHLYAWHGSPGVNWPARQVKDDLQTSVIGAFATAITAFNDANASMDQFVTDNYTILRQALNTNENGPEDSSFKKVTLEQLKTVFDQGNFASLPPEQQQRILDQLNAMMEHAGINTPQRQAAFLATCAIESGELTMWYEGAYPGGPDADWFNAHYGPQTAKGQELGNTESGDGARFMGRGPIQVTGRSNYQRFTDWYNQSYSPNPPMDFTQTPELLQQPEYGFAAAEWYWTAHGVNTAADSGGIDAVTDIVNYYDGNRDKKRDVYQRALSALGG
;
A
#
# COMPACT_ATOMS: atom_id res chain seq x y z
N MET A 1 8.72 -15.33 21.17
CA MET A 1 8.73 -13.85 21.07
C MET A 1 7.71 -13.50 20.00
N VAL A 2 6.95 -12.42 20.14
CA VAL A 2 6.07 -11.95 19.05
C VAL A 2 6.84 -10.89 18.30
N TYR A 3 7.06 -11.10 17.01
CA TYR A 3 7.74 -10.15 16.15
C TYR A 3 6.71 -9.41 15.29
N ASP A 4 6.98 -8.12 15.09
CA ASP A 4 6.12 -7.20 14.35
C ASP A 4 6.53 -7.11 12.87
N THR A 5 7.79 -7.39 12.55
CA THR A 5 8.31 -7.29 11.18
C THR A 5 9.18 -8.47 10.80
N GLY A 6 9.24 -8.76 9.51
CA GLY A 6 10.16 -9.75 8.95
C GLY A 6 11.61 -9.44 9.29
N ARG A 7 11.96 -8.14 9.37
CA ARG A 7 13.28 -7.69 9.81
C ARG A 7 13.64 -8.22 11.20
N GLN A 8 12.74 -8.13 12.17
CA GLN A 8 13.03 -8.59 13.54
C GLN A 8 13.25 -10.10 13.60
N VAL A 9 12.48 -10.87 12.81
CA VAL A 9 12.66 -12.33 12.70
C VAL A 9 14.03 -12.65 12.08
N LEU A 10 14.38 -11.98 10.98
CA LEU A 10 15.64 -12.23 10.27
C LEU A 10 16.86 -11.72 11.04
N GLU A 11 16.72 -10.70 11.88
CA GLU A 11 17.82 -10.17 12.71
C GLU A 11 18.12 -11.06 13.93
N ASP A 12 17.16 -11.84 14.41
CA ASP A 12 17.35 -12.74 15.55
C ASP A 12 18.39 -13.83 15.21
N GLY A 13 19.55 -13.80 15.85
CA GLY A 13 20.64 -14.75 15.60
C GLY A 13 21.34 -14.64 14.24
N ALA A 14 21.14 -13.55 13.48
CA ALA A 14 21.66 -13.40 12.13
C ALA A 14 23.20 -13.50 12.02
N LYS A 15 23.70 -14.46 11.22
CA LYS A 15 25.14 -14.63 10.91
C LYS A 15 25.56 -14.09 9.54
N ILE A 16 24.65 -13.50 8.75
CA ILE A 16 24.93 -13.04 7.38
C ILE A 16 26.11 -12.07 7.31
N ARG A 17 26.29 -11.21 8.32
CA ARG A 17 27.41 -10.27 8.40
C ARG A 17 28.77 -10.98 8.53
N ASP A 18 28.82 -12.12 9.20
CA ASP A 18 30.04 -12.92 9.30
C ASP A 18 30.42 -13.44 7.92
N PHE A 19 29.47 -14.06 7.20
CA PHE A 19 29.68 -14.51 5.83
C PHE A 19 30.20 -13.39 4.93
N CYS A 20 29.58 -12.21 4.98
CA CYS A 20 29.97 -11.05 4.18
C CYS A 20 31.43 -10.62 4.48
N GLY A 21 31.84 -10.66 5.74
CA GLY A 21 33.21 -10.37 6.14
C GLY A 21 34.23 -11.35 5.53
N TYR A 22 33.97 -12.66 5.64
CA TYR A 22 34.84 -13.68 5.04
C TYR A 22 34.84 -13.62 3.51
N TRP A 23 33.70 -13.31 2.89
CA TRP A 23 33.57 -13.16 1.45
C TRP A 23 34.44 -12.01 0.91
N GLU A 24 34.41 -10.86 1.56
CA GLU A 24 35.24 -9.71 1.16
C GLU A 24 36.74 -9.97 1.37
N ILE A 25 37.12 -10.74 2.39
CA ILE A 25 38.50 -11.23 2.53
C ILE A 25 38.87 -12.11 1.33
N LEU A 26 38.06 -13.13 0.99
CA LEU A 26 38.34 -14.02 -0.13
C LEU A 26 38.48 -13.24 -1.45
N LYS A 27 37.60 -12.26 -1.69
CA LYS A 27 37.65 -11.41 -2.89
C LYS A 27 38.92 -10.59 -3.00
N ARG A 28 39.40 -9.99 -1.91
CA ARG A 28 40.68 -9.24 -1.91
C ARG A 28 41.86 -10.11 -2.35
N HIS A 29 41.81 -11.41 -2.05
CA HIS A 29 42.85 -12.38 -2.40
C HIS A 29 42.60 -13.12 -3.73
N GLN A 30 41.48 -12.86 -4.42
CA GLN A 30 41.12 -13.57 -5.66
C GLN A 30 42.24 -13.54 -6.70
N GLY A 31 42.84 -12.37 -6.95
CA GLY A 31 43.85 -12.20 -8.00
C GLY A 31 45.08 -13.07 -7.76
N GLU A 32 45.67 -12.99 -6.57
CA GLU A 32 46.87 -13.78 -6.25
C GLU A 32 46.61 -15.29 -6.14
N LEU A 33 45.42 -15.68 -5.70
CA LEU A 33 45.00 -17.09 -5.64
C LEU A 33 44.74 -17.64 -7.04
N SER A 34 44.17 -16.84 -7.94
CA SER A 34 43.95 -17.21 -9.35
C SER A 34 45.28 -17.36 -10.09
N GLU A 35 46.25 -16.48 -9.84
CA GLU A 35 47.63 -16.63 -10.34
C GLU A 35 48.31 -17.90 -9.79
N ALA A 36 48.02 -18.26 -8.54
CA ALA A 36 48.43 -19.53 -7.93
C ALA A 36 47.63 -20.74 -8.45
N GLY A 37 46.68 -20.52 -9.37
CA GLY A 37 45.90 -21.55 -10.05
C GLY A 37 44.73 -22.11 -9.24
N VAL A 38 44.32 -21.47 -8.15
CA VAL A 38 43.05 -21.77 -7.46
C VAL A 38 41.89 -21.34 -8.36
N ASN A 39 40.89 -22.19 -8.53
CA ASN A 39 39.77 -21.95 -9.46
C ASN A 39 38.55 -21.38 -8.72
N PHE A 40 38.04 -20.25 -9.21
CA PHE A 40 36.87 -19.54 -8.68
C PHE A 40 35.60 -19.69 -9.54
N ALA A 41 35.62 -20.47 -10.63
CA ALA A 41 34.53 -20.50 -11.61
C ALA A 41 33.14 -20.91 -11.06
N GLY A 42 33.08 -21.55 -9.88
CA GLY A 42 31.84 -21.90 -9.20
C GLY A 42 31.32 -20.84 -8.23
N LEU A 43 31.96 -19.67 -8.14
CA LEU A 43 31.61 -18.60 -7.20
C LEU A 43 31.17 -17.34 -7.97
N PRO A 44 30.12 -16.63 -7.51
CA PRO A 44 29.65 -15.38 -8.10
C PRO A 44 30.54 -14.21 -7.66
N ILE A 45 31.80 -14.21 -8.10
CA ILE A 45 32.85 -13.32 -7.58
C ILE A 45 32.61 -11.82 -7.88
N ASP A 46 31.72 -11.54 -8.83
CA ASP A 46 31.21 -10.22 -9.17
C ASP A 46 30.29 -9.64 -8.08
N GLN A 47 29.65 -10.48 -7.26
CA GLN A 47 28.79 -10.04 -6.16
C GLN A 47 29.59 -9.56 -4.95
N SER A 48 29.15 -8.49 -4.31
CA SER A 48 29.68 -8.00 -3.03
C SER A 48 29.01 -8.71 -1.85
N GLY A 49 29.62 -8.63 -0.66
CA GLY A 49 28.98 -9.03 0.60
C GLY A 49 27.65 -8.31 0.81
N ASP A 50 27.59 -7.01 0.47
CA ASP A 50 26.35 -6.22 0.51
C ASP A 50 25.23 -6.79 -0.39
N ALA A 51 25.58 -7.43 -1.52
CA ALA A 51 24.59 -8.11 -2.35
C ALA A 51 23.99 -9.34 -1.64
N PHE A 52 24.79 -10.11 -0.90
CA PHE A 52 24.32 -11.24 -0.09
C PHE A 52 23.50 -10.78 1.12
N ASP A 53 23.92 -9.70 1.79
CA ASP A 53 23.18 -9.09 2.90
C ASP A 53 21.78 -8.62 2.45
N LYS A 54 21.71 -7.94 1.30
CA LYS A 54 20.43 -7.54 0.68
C LYS A 54 19.55 -8.73 0.29
N ALA A 55 20.14 -9.79 -0.26
CA ALA A 55 19.39 -11.00 -0.62
C ALA A 55 18.83 -11.72 0.62
N TYR A 56 19.57 -11.72 1.73
CA TYR A 56 19.10 -12.25 3.01
C TYR A 56 17.91 -11.44 3.55
N TYR A 57 18.00 -10.11 3.55
CA TYR A 57 16.95 -9.22 4.07
C TYR A 57 15.86 -8.84 3.05
N LYS A 58 15.72 -9.58 1.96
CA LYS A 58 14.76 -9.28 0.90
C LYS A 58 13.32 -9.14 1.40
N GLU A 59 12.92 -9.91 2.41
CA GLU A 59 11.57 -9.92 3.00
C GLU A 59 11.50 -9.17 4.36
N ALA A 60 12.48 -8.32 4.65
CA ALA A 60 12.55 -7.61 5.92
C ALA A 60 11.39 -6.60 6.13
N ASP A 61 10.79 -6.15 5.03
CA ASP A 61 9.70 -5.18 5.00
C ASP A 61 8.30 -5.80 5.18
N ILE A 62 8.20 -7.14 5.28
CA ILE A 62 6.94 -7.81 5.63
C ILE A 62 6.49 -7.33 7.03
N ASP A 63 5.34 -6.67 7.08
CA ASP A 63 4.72 -6.20 8.31
C ASP A 63 3.76 -7.27 8.87
N LEU A 64 4.31 -8.14 9.72
CA LEU A 64 3.57 -9.21 10.38
C LEU A 64 2.50 -8.64 11.32
N LYS A 65 2.79 -7.49 11.95
CA LYS A 65 1.86 -6.83 12.85
C LYS A 65 0.61 -6.36 12.11
N VAL A 66 0.74 -5.73 10.95
CA VAL A 66 -0.42 -5.29 10.15
C VAL A 66 -1.29 -6.46 9.71
N ILE A 67 -0.68 -7.59 9.31
CA ILE A 67 -1.42 -8.80 8.93
C ILE A 67 -2.21 -9.32 10.13
N ARG A 68 -1.58 -9.40 11.31
CA ARG A 68 -2.21 -9.84 12.55
C ARG A 68 -3.34 -8.91 13.00
N GLU A 69 -3.11 -7.60 13.02
CA GLU A 69 -4.13 -6.59 13.35
C GLU A 69 -5.30 -6.64 12.37
N SER A 70 -5.05 -6.90 11.08
CA SER A 70 -6.12 -7.11 10.10
C SER A 70 -6.95 -8.35 10.42
N GLY A 71 -6.30 -9.44 10.86
CA GLY A 71 -6.98 -10.64 11.35
C GLY A 71 -7.86 -10.34 12.56
N ASP A 72 -7.36 -9.58 13.53
CA ASP A 72 -8.10 -9.17 14.72
C ASP A 72 -9.32 -8.29 14.37
N HIS A 73 -9.16 -7.35 13.44
CA HIS A 73 -10.27 -6.52 12.95
C HIS A 73 -11.35 -7.35 12.23
N LEU A 74 -10.97 -8.35 11.45
CA LEU A 74 -11.93 -9.28 10.84
C LEU A 74 -12.65 -10.10 11.91
N GLN A 75 -11.94 -10.54 12.94
CA GLN A 75 -12.54 -11.25 14.07
C GLN A 75 -13.59 -10.39 14.80
N ASP A 76 -13.28 -9.11 15.05
CA ASP A 76 -14.21 -8.16 15.65
C ASP A 76 -15.44 -7.93 14.76
N ALA A 77 -15.24 -7.83 13.45
CA ALA A 77 -16.34 -7.69 12.49
C ALA A 77 -17.25 -8.93 12.47
N VAL A 78 -16.68 -10.14 12.51
CA VAL A 78 -17.42 -11.40 12.64
C VAL A 78 -18.23 -11.41 13.93
N ALA A 79 -17.65 -11.00 15.06
CA ALA A 79 -18.32 -10.95 16.34
C ALA A 79 -19.50 -9.96 16.33
N GLY A 80 -19.28 -8.74 15.81
CA GLY A 80 -20.32 -7.71 15.68
C GLY A 80 -21.46 -8.13 14.76
N GLY A 81 -21.15 -8.69 13.59
CA GLY A 81 -22.15 -9.23 12.66
C GLY A 81 -22.97 -10.36 13.30
N THR A 82 -22.30 -11.29 14.01
CA THR A 82 -22.98 -12.38 14.72
C THR A 82 -23.95 -11.85 15.78
N GLN A 83 -23.55 -10.82 16.54
CA GLN A 83 -24.43 -10.17 17.50
C GLN A 83 -25.64 -9.52 16.82
N GLN A 84 -25.44 -8.87 15.67
CA GLN A 84 -26.52 -8.25 14.91
C GLN A 84 -27.52 -9.28 14.37
N VAL A 85 -27.06 -10.45 13.89
CA VAL A 85 -27.94 -11.57 13.52
C VAL A 85 -28.74 -12.07 14.72
N GLY A 86 -28.13 -12.13 15.91
CA GLY A 86 -28.83 -12.46 17.15
C GLY A 86 -29.98 -11.49 17.47
N LEU A 87 -29.71 -10.19 17.40
CA LEU A 87 -30.73 -9.14 17.60
C LEU A 87 -31.85 -9.20 16.56
N ILE A 88 -31.50 -9.46 15.29
CA ILE A 88 -32.47 -9.68 14.21
C ILE A 88 -33.41 -10.84 14.55
N GLY A 89 -32.87 -11.97 15.01
CA GLY A 89 -33.64 -13.13 15.45
C GLY A 89 -34.65 -12.81 16.57
N GLU A 90 -34.30 -11.91 17.49
CA GLU A 90 -35.23 -11.46 18.53
C GLU A 90 -36.40 -10.65 17.96
N THR A 91 -36.12 -9.79 16.97
CA THR A 91 -37.15 -9.00 16.28
C THR A 91 -38.04 -9.82 15.35
N GLU A 92 -37.63 -11.02 14.91
CA GLU A 92 -38.51 -11.91 14.13
C GLU A 92 -39.77 -12.31 14.88
N ARG A 93 -39.72 -12.34 16.21
CA ARG A 93 -40.87 -12.60 17.08
C ARG A 93 -41.93 -11.49 17.01
N LEU A 94 -41.63 -10.35 16.42
CA LEU A 94 -42.58 -9.25 16.22
C LEU A 94 -43.40 -9.40 14.93
N SER A 95 -42.95 -10.21 13.97
CA SER A 95 -43.63 -10.42 12.68
C SER A 95 -45.08 -10.91 12.82
N GLN A 96 -45.36 -11.71 13.85
CA GLN A 96 -46.71 -12.20 14.18
C GLN A 96 -47.72 -11.08 14.52
N TYR A 97 -47.26 -9.86 14.79
CA TYR A 97 -48.09 -8.70 15.13
C TYR A 97 -48.29 -7.71 13.98
N LEU A 98 -47.54 -7.86 12.88
CA LEU A 98 -47.64 -7.01 11.68
C LEU A 98 -48.56 -7.70 10.65
N LYS A 99 -49.53 -6.98 10.07
CA LYS A 99 -50.48 -7.53 9.08
C LYS A 99 -50.67 -6.62 7.87
N GLY A 100 -50.73 -7.22 6.67
CA GLY A 100 -51.09 -6.58 5.40
C GLY A 100 -49.99 -6.68 4.34
N HIS A 101 -50.35 -6.53 3.05
CA HIS A 101 -49.42 -6.74 1.91
C HIS A 101 -48.11 -5.92 1.98
N ALA A 102 -48.15 -4.70 2.51
CA ALA A 102 -46.94 -3.88 2.68
C ALA A 102 -46.04 -4.39 3.82
N ALA A 103 -46.62 -4.98 4.86
CA ALA A 103 -45.87 -5.61 5.94
C ALA A 103 -45.23 -6.93 5.48
N ASP A 104 -45.93 -7.72 4.65
CA ASP A 104 -45.40 -8.96 4.07
C ASP A 104 -44.19 -8.68 3.16
N ALA A 105 -44.28 -7.67 2.27
CA ALA A 105 -43.16 -7.29 1.40
C ALA A 105 -41.95 -6.73 2.17
N ALA A 106 -42.19 -5.95 3.23
CA ALA A 106 -41.13 -5.49 4.12
C ALA A 106 -40.47 -6.65 4.88
N TRP A 107 -41.26 -7.66 5.25
CA TRP A 107 -40.79 -8.87 5.93
C TRP A 107 -39.91 -9.75 5.04
N ASP A 108 -40.30 -9.93 3.77
CA ASP A 108 -39.47 -10.68 2.80
C ASP A 108 -38.13 -9.98 2.57
N LYS A 109 -38.12 -8.64 2.39
CA LYS A 109 -36.88 -7.87 2.26
C LYS A 109 -35.99 -7.99 3.51
N TYR A 110 -36.60 -8.01 4.69
CA TYR A 110 -35.90 -8.17 5.96
C TYR A 110 -35.22 -9.55 6.07
N LYS A 111 -35.90 -10.63 5.67
CA LYS A 111 -35.32 -11.98 5.62
C LYS A 111 -34.18 -12.07 4.62
N THR A 112 -34.36 -11.57 3.40
CA THR A 112 -33.30 -11.55 2.38
C THR A 112 -32.06 -10.82 2.86
N ASN A 113 -32.23 -9.67 3.52
CA ASN A 113 -31.10 -8.94 4.11
C ASN A 113 -30.42 -9.72 5.24
N THR A 114 -31.18 -10.50 6.01
CA THR A 114 -30.64 -11.35 7.10
C THR A 114 -29.82 -12.51 6.54
N GLU A 115 -30.32 -13.20 5.51
CA GLU A 115 -29.60 -14.26 4.80
C GLU A 115 -28.31 -13.71 4.17
N GLN A 116 -28.37 -12.53 3.56
CA GLN A 116 -27.19 -11.86 2.99
C GLN A 116 -26.16 -11.49 4.08
N LEU A 117 -26.62 -10.99 5.23
CA LEU A 117 -25.75 -10.68 6.37
C LEU A 117 -25.06 -11.95 6.90
N GLN A 118 -25.79 -13.06 7.05
CA GLN A 118 -25.23 -14.34 7.45
C GLN A 118 -24.18 -14.85 6.46
N ALA A 119 -24.44 -14.74 5.16
CA ALA A 119 -23.48 -15.09 4.12
C ALA A 119 -22.22 -14.19 4.17
N ASN A 120 -22.38 -12.90 4.44
CA ASN A 120 -21.26 -11.97 4.58
C ASN A 120 -20.42 -12.27 5.85
N ILE A 121 -21.06 -12.63 6.96
CA ILE A 121 -20.36 -13.05 8.18
C ILE A 121 -19.52 -14.31 7.93
N GLN A 122 -20.06 -15.28 7.18
CA GLN A 122 -19.29 -16.48 6.83
C GLN A 122 -18.06 -16.12 5.99
N LYS A 123 -18.20 -15.24 5.00
CA LYS A 123 -17.05 -14.74 4.21
C LYS A 123 -16.01 -14.04 5.09
N LEU A 124 -16.44 -13.21 6.05
CA LEU A 124 -15.54 -12.55 6.99
C LEU A 124 -14.81 -13.56 7.88
N LYS A 125 -15.47 -14.64 8.28
CA LYS A 125 -14.87 -15.72 9.06
C LYS A 125 -13.82 -16.47 8.25
N ASP A 126 -14.14 -16.84 7.01
CA ASP A 126 -13.21 -17.50 6.10
C ASP A 126 -12.00 -16.60 5.83
N ALA A 127 -12.22 -15.30 5.68
CA ALA A 127 -11.16 -14.30 5.54
C ALA A 127 -10.28 -14.20 6.79
N GLN A 128 -10.89 -14.17 7.98
CA GLN A 128 -10.19 -14.10 9.25
C GLN A 128 -9.29 -15.31 9.48
N GLU A 129 -9.79 -16.53 9.25
CA GLU A 129 -9.03 -17.77 9.42
C GLU A 129 -7.82 -17.82 8.46
N ALA A 130 -8.01 -17.38 7.22
CA ALA A 130 -6.94 -17.35 6.23
C ALA A 130 -5.87 -16.28 6.53
N VAL A 131 -6.27 -15.07 6.95
CA VAL A 131 -5.33 -14.00 7.34
C VAL A 131 -4.48 -14.43 8.54
N ALA A 132 -5.11 -15.05 9.55
CA ALA A 132 -4.39 -15.59 10.70
C ALA A 132 -3.40 -16.69 10.29
N GLY A 133 -3.81 -17.61 9.41
CA GLY A 133 -2.91 -18.64 8.88
C GLY A 133 -1.73 -18.08 8.10
N VAL A 134 -1.89 -16.94 7.41
CA VAL A 134 -0.81 -16.29 6.67
C VAL A 134 0.21 -15.62 7.58
N ASP A 135 -0.21 -14.97 8.68
CA ASP A 135 0.72 -14.44 9.69
C ASP A 135 1.64 -15.56 10.23
N ASP A 136 1.03 -16.67 10.68
CA ASP A 136 1.75 -17.84 11.19
C ASP A 136 2.72 -18.40 10.14
N ASN A 137 2.23 -18.61 8.92
CA ASN A 137 3.04 -19.14 7.83
C ASN A 137 4.25 -18.26 7.55
N LEU A 138 4.05 -16.95 7.32
CA LEU A 138 5.14 -16.02 7.00
C LEU A 138 6.17 -15.96 8.13
N TYR A 139 5.71 -15.96 9.38
CA TYR A 139 6.58 -16.07 10.55
C TYR A 139 7.44 -17.35 10.49
N PHE A 140 6.85 -18.52 10.25
CA PHE A 140 7.59 -19.78 10.14
C PHE A 140 8.55 -19.81 8.94
N GLY A 141 8.15 -19.26 7.79
CA GLY A 141 8.99 -19.18 6.60
C GLY A 141 10.24 -18.32 6.82
N LEU A 142 10.07 -17.15 7.46
CA LEU A 142 11.18 -16.25 7.81
C LEU A 142 12.15 -16.92 8.80
N ASN A 143 11.66 -17.59 9.85
CA ASN A 143 12.51 -18.33 10.78
C ASN A 143 13.27 -19.44 10.06
N LYS A 144 12.60 -20.21 9.20
CA LYS A 144 13.25 -21.28 8.45
C LYS A 144 14.37 -20.73 7.55
N LYS A 145 14.16 -19.62 6.85
CA LYS A 145 15.20 -18.95 6.05
C LYS A 145 16.38 -18.53 6.93
N GLN A 146 16.10 -17.92 8.08
CA GLN A 146 17.12 -17.51 9.05
C GLN A 146 17.93 -18.71 9.58
N ASP A 147 17.28 -19.82 9.90
CA ASP A 147 17.90 -21.06 10.37
C ASP A 147 18.79 -21.68 9.28
N GLU A 148 18.32 -21.75 8.04
CA GLU A 148 19.07 -22.32 6.91
C GLU A 148 20.34 -21.50 6.61
N TYR A 149 20.25 -20.17 6.59
CA TYR A 149 21.41 -19.30 6.48
C TYR A 149 22.38 -19.49 7.64
N THR A 150 21.86 -19.48 8.87
CA THR A 150 22.68 -19.60 10.08
C THR A 150 23.41 -20.95 10.12
N ALA A 151 22.74 -22.05 9.76
CA ALA A 151 23.32 -23.38 9.69
C ALA A 151 24.41 -23.46 8.62
N ALA A 152 24.14 -22.93 7.41
CA ALA A 152 25.10 -22.91 6.31
C ALA A 152 26.36 -22.11 6.67
N ILE A 153 26.19 -20.92 7.26
CA ILE A 153 27.31 -20.05 7.68
C ILE A 153 28.10 -20.70 8.81
N THR A 154 27.41 -21.28 9.79
CA THR A 154 28.05 -21.99 10.91
C THR A 154 28.87 -23.17 10.40
N LEU A 155 28.33 -23.98 9.50
CA LEU A 155 29.06 -25.10 8.92
C LEU A 155 30.26 -24.63 8.06
N MET A 156 30.09 -23.52 7.32
CA MET A 156 31.17 -22.93 6.54
C MET A 156 32.31 -22.47 7.47
N ILE A 157 32.01 -21.63 8.46
CA ILE A 157 33.01 -20.97 9.30
C ILE A 157 33.55 -21.92 10.37
N GLU A 158 32.68 -22.53 11.16
CA GLU A 158 33.05 -23.34 12.32
C GLU A 158 33.31 -24.81 11.94
N GLY A 159 32.70 -25.30 10.87
CA GLY A 159 32.88 -26.67 10.40
C GLY A 159 34.08 -26.83 9.45
N THR A 160 34.18 -25.97 8.44
CA THR A 160 35.11 -26.20 7.30
C THR A 160 36.30 -25.25 7.30
N ILE A 161 36.07 -23.95 7.43
CA ILE A 161 37.15 -22.95 7.40
C ILE A 161 37.95 -22.98 8.70
N GLN A 162 37.28 -22.99 9.86
CA GLN A 162 37.88 -23.07 11.20
C GLN A 162 39.00 -22.05 11.44
N ASN A 163 38.81 -20.82 10.97
CA ASN A 163 39.72 -19.71 11.13
C ASN A 163 38.95 -18.50 11.65
N SER A 164 39.57 -17.68 12.50
CA SER A 164 39.12 -16.30 12.69
C SER A 164 39.29 -15.51 11.37
N PRO A 165 38.65 -14.33 11.19
CA PRO A 165 38.85 -13.54 9.97
C PRO A 165 40.32 -13.20 9.69
N GLY A 166 41.10 -12.90 10.74
CA GLY A 166 42.52 -12.63 10.61
C GLY A 166 43.35 -13.87 10.24
N ASP A 167 43.05 -15.01 10.86
CA ASP A 167 43.70 -16.28 10.49
C ASP A 167 43.32 -16.73 9.08
N PHE A 168 42.09 -16.44 8.65
CA PHE A 168 41.62 -16.71 7.30
C PHE A 168 42.38 -15.88 6.28
N GLU A 169 42.52 -14.57 6.48
CA GLU A 169 43.33 -13.68 5.63
C GLU A 169 44.80 -14.15 5.56
N ASN A 170 45.37 -14.56 6.70
CA ASN A 170 46.72 -15.11 6.77
C ASN A 170 46.84 -16.46 6.03
N ARG A 171 45.84 -17.34 6.13
CA ARG A 171 45.76 -18.60 5.40
C ARG A 171 45.77 -18.38 3.89
N LEU A 172 44.96 -17.46 3.38
CA LEU A 172 44.93 -17.14 1.95
C LEU A 172 46.29 -16.61 1.46
N THR A 173 46.86 -15.64 2.20
CA THR A 173 48.16 -15.03 1.87
C THR A 173 49.30 -16.05 1.83
N THR A 174 49.43 -16.83 2.91
CA THR A 174 50.48 -17.84 3.03
C THR A 174 50.28 -19.00 2.06
N GLY A 175 49.03 -19.35 1.78
CA GLY A 175 48.66 -20.36 0.78
C GLY A 175 49.09 -19.96 -0.63
N ALA A 176 48.76 -18.74 -1.06
CA ALA A 176 49.20 -18.19 -2.34
C ALA A 176 50.74 -18.17 -2.43
N ALA A 177 51.44 -17.74 -1.37
CA ALA A 177 52.89 -17.71 -1.33
C ALA A 177 53.52 -19.11 -1.43
N ALA A 178 53.00 -20.10 -0.69
CA ALA A 178 53.48 -21.48 -0.72
C ALA A 178 53.30 -22.12 -2.10
N ILE A 179 52.19 -21.83 -2.80
CA ILE A 179 51.95 -22.33 -4.15
C ILE A 179 52.89 -21.66 -5.16
N LYS A 180 53.00 -20.33 -5.12
CA LYS A 180 53.89 -19.56 -6.01
C LYS A 180 55.36 -19.96 -5.86
N ALA A 181 55.78 -20.34 -4.65
CA ALA A 181 57.13 -20.82 -4.36
C ALA A 181 57.36 -22.30 -4.74
N ASP A 182 56.34 -23.02 -5.24
CA ASP A 182 56.39 -24.47 -5.53
C ASP A 182 56.90 -25.26 -4.30
N ASN A 183 56.36 -24.93 -3.12
CA ASN A 183 56.78 -25.48 -1.84
C ASN A 183 56.74 -27.01 -1.85
N LYS A 184 57.77 -27.67 -1.33
CA LYS A 184 57.92 -29.14 -1.43
C LYS A 184 57.48 -29.93 -0.19
N GLY A 185 57.29 -29.27 0.95
CA GLY A 185 57.03 -29.92 2.24
C GLY A 185 58.28 -30.64 2.78
N GLY A 186 58.96 -30.06 3.76
CA GLY A 186 60.20 -30.61 4.36
C GLY A 186 61.06 -29.54 5.06
N ASP A 187 62.03 -29.97 5.88
CA ASP A 187 62.71 -29.12 6.89
C ASP A 187 63.44 -27.87 6.35
N ASP A 188 63.76 -27.82 5.05
CA ASP A 188 64.52 -26.72 4.43
C ASP A 188 63.64 -25.58 3.86
N ASN A 189 62.31 -25.73 3.89
CA ASN A 189 61.38 -24.84 3.19
C ASN A 189 60.74 -23.76 4.08
N LYS A 190 60.77 -22.51 3.61
CA LYS A 190 60.44 -21.29 4.40
C LYS A 190 59.00 -20.78 4.26
N HIS A 191 58.16 -21.39 3.42
CA HIS A 191 56.79 -20.92 3.15
C HIS A 191 55.76 -21.79 3.89
N LEU A 192 55.53 -21.48 5.18
CA LEU A 192 54.56 -22.17 6.02
C LEU A 192 53.13 -21.76 5.65
N TYR A 193 52.23 -22.73 5.52
CA TYR A 193 50.82 -22.53 5.21
C TYR A 193 49.98 -22.44 6.49
N ALA A 194 49.30 -21.32 6.72
CA ALA A 194 48.55 -21.06 7.95
C ALA A 194 47.15 -21.71 7.98
N TRP A 195 47.06 -23.03 7.80
CA TRP A 195 45.80 -23.78 7.70
C TRP A 195 44.80 -23.50 8.83
N HIS A 196 45.26 -23.41 10.09
CA HIS A 196 44.45 -23.04 11.27
C HIS A 196 45.01 -21.84 12.06
N GLY A 197 45.96 -21.10 11.48
CA GLY A 197 46.66 -20.00 12.16
C GLY A 197 48.18 -20.18 12.25
N SER A 198 48.83 -19.27 12.96
CA SER A 198 50.30 -19.17 13.11
C SER A 198 50.86 -20.18 14.13
N PRO A 199 52.05 -20.78 13.92
CA PRO A 199 53.06 -20.50 12.87
C PRO A 199 52.82 -21.17 11.51
N GLY A 200 51.67 -21.81 11.28
CA GLY A 200 51.40 -22.54 10.04
C GLY A 200 52.15 -23.88 9.93
N VAL A 201 51.84 -24.64 8.89
CA VAL A 201 52.35 -26.00 8.64
C VAL A 201 53.00 -26.09 7.26
N ASN A 202 54.01 -26.95 7.12
CA ASN A 202 54.77 -27.05 5.88
C ASN A 202 54.15 -28.08 4.92
N TRP A 203 53.22 -27.62 4.09
CA TRP A 203 52.54 -28.46 3.11
C TRP A 203 53.10 -28.27 1.69
N PRO A 204 53.24 -29.34 0.90
CA PRO A 204 53.53 -29.22 -0.53
C PRO A 204 52.50 -28.32 -1.24
N ALA A 205 52.96 -27.51 -2.21
CA ALA A 205 52.13 -26.58 -2.97
C ALA A 205 50.84 -27.21 -3.53
N ARG A 206 50.94 -28.45 -4.00
CA ARG A 206 49.76 -29.21 -4.47
C ARG A 206 48.71 -29.41 -3.37
N GLN A 207 49.12 -29.79 -2.16
CA GLN A 207 48.19 -30.02 -1.05
C GLN A 207 47.58 -28.71 -0.54
N VAL A 208 48.37 -27.63 -0.51
CA VAL A 208 47.86 -26.28 -0.19
C VAL A 208 46.78 -25.87 -1.19
N LYS A 209 47.05 -26.07 -2.49
CA LYS A 209 46.07 -25.78 -3.54
C LYS A 209 44.80 -26.62 -3.41
N ASP A 210 44.94 -27.92 -3.17
CA ASP A 210 43.81 -28.85 -3.02
C ASP A 210 42.93 -28.46 -1.80
N ASP A 211 43.54 -28.03 -0.70
CA ASP A 211 42.83 -27.53 0.48
C ASP A 211 42.15 -26.18 0.24
N LEU A 212 42.82 -25.21 -0.39
CA LEU A 212 42.16 -23.93 -0.75
C LEU A 212 40.99 -24.17 -1.70
N GLN A 213 41.13 -25.10 -2.66
CA GLN A 213 40.05 -25.43 -3.59
C GLN A 213 38.86 -26.11 -2.89
N THR A 214 39.12 -26.99 -1.92
CA THR A 214 38.07 -27.80 -1.29
C THR A 214 37.48 -27.10 -0.07
N SER A 215 38.34 -26.73 0.88
CA SER A 215 37.96 -26.25 2.21
C SER A 215 37.65 -24.75 2.25
N VAL A 216 38.07 -23.98 1.23
CA VAL A 216 37.70 -22.57 1.08
C VAL A 216 36.69 -22.39 -0.04
N ILE A 217 37.08 -22.60 -1.30
CA ILE A 217 36.19 -22.35 -2.44
C ILE A 217 34.94 -23.24 -2.38
N GLY A 218 35.10 -24.52 -2.07
CA GLY A 218 33.98 -25.45 -1.89
C GLY A 218 33.04 -25.04 -0.76
N ALA A 219 33.57 -24.61 0.38
CA ALA A 219 32.76 -24.17 1.53
C ALA A 219 31.88 -22.95 1.19
N PHE A 220 32.45 -21.94 0.51
CA PHE A 220 31.68 -20.80 0.03
C PHE A 220 30.63 -21.20 -1.01
N ALA A 221 30.98 -22.07 -1.95
CA ALA A 221 30.04 -22.53 -2.97
C ALA A 221 28.84 -23.25 -2.33
N THR A 222 29.10 -24.14 -1.36
CA THR A 222 28.04 -24.83 -0.60
C THR A 222 27.15 -23.85 0.17
N ALA A 223 27.74 -22.87 0.87
CA ALA A 223 26.96 -21.88 1.60
C ALA A 223 26.08 -21.03 0.65
N ILE A 224 26.64 -20.56 -0.46
CA ILE A 224 25.91 -19.77 -1.46
C ILE A 224 24.78 -20.57 -2.11
N THR A 225 24.98 -21.86 -2.40
CA THR A 225 23.90 -22.73 -2.88
C THR A 225 22.77 -22.81 -1.85
N ALA A 226 23.08 -23.03 -0.57
CA ALA A 226 22.07 -23.06 0.48
C ALA A 226 21.31 -21.72 0.61
N PHE A 227 22.00 -20.59 0.46
CA PHE A 227 21.36 -19.26 0.47
C PHE A 227 20.38 -19.08 -0.68
N ASN A 228 20.77 -19.51 -1.88
CA ASN A 228 19.91 -19.44 -3.06
C ASN A 228 18.67 -20.34 -2.91
N ASP A 229 18.84 -21.56 -2.38
CA ASP A 229 17.74 -22.49 -2.13
C ASP A 229 16.77 -21.96 -1.06
N ALA A 230 17.30 -21.38 0.02
CA ALA A 230 16.51 -20.74 1.07
C ALA A 230 15.72 -19.53 0.54
N ASN A 231 16.36 -18.68 -0.28
CA ASN A 231 15.69 -17.54 -0.92
C ASN A 231 14.61 -18.00 -1.91
N ALA A 232 14.89 -18.98 -2.75
CA ALA A 232 13.91 -19.50 -3.70
C ALA A 232 12.71 -20.15 -2.99
N SER A 233 12.97 -20.88 -1.90
CA SER A 233 11.91 -21.45 -1.07
C SER A 233 11.06 -20.36 -0.43
N MET A 234 11.68 -19.30 0.10
CA MET A 234 10.96 -18.17 0.69
C MET A 234 10.16 -17.39 -0.35
N ASP A 235 10.70 -17.16 -1.54
CA ASP A 235 10.00 -16.50 -2.66
C ASP A 235 8.72 -17.24 -3.04
N GLN A 236 8.80 -18.57 -3.16
CA GLN A 236 7.62 -19.40 -3.42
C GLN A 236 6.64 -19.31 -2.24
N PHE A 237 7.14 -19.37 -1.02
CA PHE A 237 6.32 -19.36 0.18
C PHE A 237 5.55 -18.04 0.38
N VAL A 238 6.19 -16.89 0.10
CA VAL A 238 5.54 -15.58 0.08
C VAL A 238 4.49 -15.52 -1.03
N THR A 239 4.79 -16.04 -2.22
CA THR A 239 3.86 -16.06 -3.35
C THR A 239 2.60 -16.89 -3.05
N ASP A 240 2.76 -18.06 -2.43
CA ASP A 240 1.66 -18.93 -2.04
C ASP A 240 0.78 -18.27 -0.98
N ASN A 241 1.38 -17.67 0.05
CA ASN A 241 0.63 -16.99 1.11
C ASN A 241 -0.05 -15.71 0.63
N TYR A 242 0.57 -14.97 -0.28
CA TYR A 242 -0.10 -13.87 -0.96
C TYR A 242 -1.33 -14.33 -1.74
N THR A 243 -1.25 -15.50 -2.38
CA THR A 243 -2.39 -16.10 -3.08
C THR A 243 -3.52 -16.49 -2.13
N ILE A 244 -3.19 -17.04 -0.95
CA ILE A 244 -4.16 -17.35 0.12
C ILE A 244 -4.86 -16.07 0.58
N LEU A 245 -4.10 -15.02 0.92
CA LEU A 245 -4.67 -13.72 1.30
C LEU A 245 -5.59 -13.19 0.22
N ARG A 246 -5.18 -13.30 -1.05
CA ARG A 246 -5.97 -12.79 -2.16
C ARG A 246 -7.30 -13.51 -2.31
N GLN A 247 -7.31 -14.84 -2.23
CA GLN A 247 -8.53 -15.63 -2.30
C GLN A 247 -9.46 -15.33 -1.11
N ALA A 248 -8.88 -15.28 0.09
CA ALA A 248 -9.61 -15.06 1.33
C ALA A 248 -10.26 -13.67 1.41
N LEU A 249 -9.56 -12.64 0.96
CA LEU A 249 -10.06 -11.27 0.88
C LEU A 249 -10.91 -11.02 -0.38
N ASN A 250 -11.18 -12.07 -1.18
CA ASN A 250 -11.92 -12.01 -2.43
C ASN A 250 -11.36 -10.94 -3.39
N THR A 251 -10.03 -10.89 -3.49
CA THR A 251 -9.30 -10.13 -4.50
C THR A 251 -8.91 -11.11 -5.63
N ASN A 252 -9.41 -10.89 -6.83
CA ASN A 252 -9.41 -11.85 -7.95
C ASN A 252 -7.99 -12.27 -8.41
N GLU A 253 -7.87 -13.30 -9.26
CA GLU A 253 -6.59 -13.89 -9.76
C GLU A 253 -5.59 -12.87 -10.38
N ASN A 254 -6.03 -11.67 -10.77
CA ASN A 254 -5.24 -10.63 -11.43
C ASN A 254 -4.60 -9.57 -10.52
N GLY A 255 -4.59 -9.78 -9.21
CA GLY A 255 -4.28 -8.77 -8.19
C GLY A 255 -5.59 -8.10 -7.75
N PRO A 256 -5.55 -6.96 -7.04
CA PRO A 256 -6.66 -6.01 -7.20
C PRO A 256 -6.97 -5.92 -8.70
N GLU A 257 -8.25 -5.88 -9.11
CA GLU A 257 -8.58 -5.43 -10.47
C GLU A 257 -7.64 -4.29 -10.79
N ASP A 258 -6.79 -4.45 -11.81
CA ASP A 258 -5.86 -3.44 -12.32
C ASP A 258 -5.85 -2.22 -11.41
N SER A 259 -5.03 -2.23 -10.35
CA SER A 259 -5.00 -1.12 -9.39
C SER A 259 -4.53 0.18 -10.05
N SER A 260 -4.28 0.19 -11.36
CA SER A 260 -4.36 1.43 -12.11
C SER A 260 -5.81 1.91 -12.05
N PHE A 261 -6.00 2.99 -11.30
CA PHE A 261 -7.20 3.79 -11.35
C PHE A 261 -7.67 3.93 -12.81
N LYS A 262 -8.81 3.28 -13.13
CA LYS A 262 -9.39 3.34 -14.48
C LYS A 262 -9.91 4.75 -14.70
N LYS A 263 -9.09 5.56 -15.39
CA LYS A 263 -9.41 6.96 -15.68
C LYS A 263 -10.71 7.04 -16.46
N VAL A 264 -11.59 7.94 -16.04
CA VAL A 264 -12.75 8.34 -16.84
C VAL A 264 -12.22 8.96 -18.13
N THR A 265 -12.71 8.51 -19.28
CA THR A 265 -12.33 9.11 -20.57
C THR A 265 -13.15 10.36 -20.85
N LEU A 266 -12.69 11.21 -21.77
CA LEU A 266 -13.47 12.39 -22.17
C LEU A 266 -14.83 12.01 -22.79
N GLU A 267 -14.88 10.89 -23.51
CA GLU A 267 -16.13 10.37 -24.09
C GLU A 267 -17.10 9.92 -23.00
N GLN A 268 -16.62 9.15 -22.02
CA GLN A 268 -17.43 8.74 -20.88
C GLN A 268 -17.93 9.96 -20.10
N LEU A 269 -17.06 10.93 -19.82
CA LEU A 269 -17.46 12.15 -19.10
C LEU A 269 -18.55 12.92 -19.85
N LYS A 270 -18.46 13.02 -21.18
CA LYS A 270 -19.51 13.63 -22.03
C LYS A 270 -20.79 12.82 -22.08
N THR A 271 -20.71 11.49 -21.99
CA THR A 271 -21.89 10.64 -21.85
C THR A 271 -22.59 10.89 -20.51
N VAL A 272 -21.82 11.08 -19.43
CA VAL A 272 -22.39 11.36 -18.11
C VAL A 272 -22.97 12.77 -18.06
N PHE A 273 -22.24 13.77 -18.55
CA PHE A 273 -22.61 15.19 -18.59
C PHE A 273 -23.34 15.53 -19.90
N ASP A 274 -24.58 15.04 -20.00
CA ASP A 274 -25.37 15.04 -21.24
C ASP A 274 -26.20 16.32 -21.48
N GLN A 275 -26.26 17.26 -20.54
CA GLN A 275 -27.06 18.48 -20.69
C GLN A 275 -26.38 19.53 -21.57
N GLY A 276 -25.18 19.23 -22.07
CA GLY A 276 -24.48 20.04 -23.08
C GLY A 276 -23.70 21.22 -22.50
N ASN A 277 -23.71 21.42 -21.18
CA ASN A 277 -22.97 22.50 -20.53
C ASN A 277 -21.46 22.22 -20.62
N PHE A 278 -21.04 21.03 -20.19
CA PHE A 278 -19.63 20.64 -20.26
C PHE A 278 -19.13 20.51 -21.71
N ALA A 279 -19.95 19.92 -22.59
CA ALA A 279 -19.59 19.68 -23.98
C ALA A 279 -19.39 21.00 -24.79
N SER A 280 -19.97 22.10 -24.31
CA SER A 280 -19.86 23.43 -24.91
C SER A 280 -18.59 24.20 -24.49
N LEU A 281 -17.84 23.70 -23.50
CA LEU A 281 -16.56 24.29 -23.11
C LEU A 281 -15.50 24.14 -24.21
N PRO A 282 -14.50 25.03 -24.30
CA PRO A 282 -13.34 24.83 -25.17
C PRO A 282 -12.64 23.48 -24.89
N PRO A 283 -12.15 22.75 -25.92
CA PRO A 283 -11.53 21.44 -25.73
C PRO A 283 -10.39 21.40 -24.71
N GLU A 284 -9.54 22.43 -24.66
CA GLU A 284 -8.45 22.54 -23.68
C GLU A 284 -8.98 22.63 -22.24
N GLN A 285 -10.10 23.31 -22.04
CA GLN A 285 -10.74 23.41 -20.73
C GLN A 285 -11.40 22.08 -20.34
N GLN A 286 -12.05 21.39 -21.28
CA GLN A 286 -12.57 20.04 -21.05
C GLN A 286 -11.46 19.08 -20.60
N GLN A 287 -10.32 19.12 -21.28
CA GLN A 287 -9.17 18.26 -20.96
C GLN A 287 -8.58 18.60 -19.59
N ARG A 288 -8.36 19.89 -19.29
CA ARG A 288 -7.85 20.32 -17.97
C ARG A 288 -8.77 19.86 -16.83
N ILE A 289 -10.09 19.95 -17.02
CA ILE A 289 -11.06 19.48 -16.03
C ILE A 289 -10.97 17.96 -15.87
N LEU A 290 -10.93 17.22 -16.97
CA LEU A 290 -10.82 15.76 -16.96
C LEU A 290 -9.55 15.29 -16.24
N ASP A 291 -8.42 15.94 -16.50
CA ASP A 291 -7.13 15.58 -15.89
C ASP A 291 -7.16 15.76 -14.37
N GLN A 292 -7.68 16.90 -13.90
CA GLN A 292 -7.79 17.19 -12.46
C GLN A 292 -8.83 16.31 -11.76
N LEU A 293 -9.98 16.06 -12.41
CA LEU A 293 -11.00 15.13 -11.93
C LEU A 293 -10.41 13.74 -11.71
N ASN A 294 -9.70 13.21 -12.71
CA ASN A 294 -9.08 11.89 -12.64
C ASN A 294 -7.98 11.82 -11.58
N ALA A 295 -7.07 12.80 -11.54
CA ALA A 295 -6.01 12.85 -10.53
C ALA A 295 -6.58 12.86 -9.11
N MET A 296 -7.63 13.65 -8.89
CA MET A 296 -8.30 13.71 -7.59
C MET A 296 -8.98 12.39 -7.24
N MET A 297 -9.76 11.80 -8.15
CA MET A 297 -10.43 10.51 -7.88
C MET A 297 -9.43 9.40 -7.57
N GLU A 298 -8.28 9.41 -8.24
CA GLU A 298 -7.16 8.50 -7.94
C GLU A 298 -6.64 8.72 -6.51
N HIS A 299 -6.30 9.96 -6.14
CA HIS A 299 -5.79 10.30 -4.81
C HIS A 299 -6.80 9.99 -3.68
N ALA A 300 -8.09 10.25 -3.92
CA ALA A 300 -9.17 10.01 -2.95
C ALA A 300 -9.62 8.54 -2.86
N GLY A 301 -9.02 7.62 -3.62
CA GLY A 301 -9.45 6.22 -3.66
C GLY A 301 -10.87 6.01 -4.22
N ILE A 302 -11.33 6.93 -5.06
CA ILE A 302 -12.59 6.84 -5.82
C ILE A 302 -12.33 5.95 -7.05
N ASN A 303 -12.10 4.66 -6.78
CA ASN A 303 -11.45 3.73 -7.71
C ASN A 303 -12.34 2.56 -8.18
N THR A 304 -13.61 2.54 -7.77
CA THR A 304 -14.62 1.59 -8.29
C THR A 304 -15.61 2.32 -9.19
N PRO A 305 -16.25 1.64 -10.16
CA PRO A 305 -17.29 2.25 -10.98
C PRO A 305 -18.40 2.91 -10.16
N GLN A 306 -18.77 2.32 -9.02
CA GLN A 306 -19.79 2.85 -8.10
C GLN A 306 -19.34 4.16 -7.45
N ARG A 307 -18.12 4.22 -6.92
CA ARG A 307 -17.57 5.43 -6.31
C ARG A 307 -17.42 6.55 -7.35
N GLN A 308 -16.86 6.22 -8.52
CA GLN A 308 -16.70 7.17 -9.62
C GLN A 308 -18.05 7.70 -10.11
N ALA A 309 -19.04 6.82 -10.31
CA ALA A 309 -20.38 7.23 -10.71
C ALA A 309 -21.03 8.17 -9.68
N ALA A 310 -20.88 7.88 -8.38
CA ALA A 310 -21.45 8.71 -7.33
C ALA A 310 -20.78 10.09 -7.27
N PHE A 311 -19.46 10.12 -7.43
CA PHE A 311 -18.71 11.37 -7.48
C PHE A 311 -19.08 12.22 -8.71
N LEU A 312 -19.14 11.61 -9.90
CA LEU A 312 -19.54 12.29 -11.13
C LEU A 312 -20.96 12.84 -11.04
N ALA A 313 -21.92 12.07 -10.51
CA ALA A 313 -23.30 12.51 -10.32
C ALA A 313 -23.40 13.69 -9.35
N THR A 314 -22.60 13.68 -8.28
CA THR A 314 -22.52 14.81 -7.34
C THR A 314 -22.00 16.06 -8.04
N CYS A 315 -20.85 15.97 -8.71
CA CYS A 315 -20.27 17.09 -9.47
C CYS A 315 -21.24 17.64 -10.53
N ALA A 316 -21.92 16.76 -11.28
CA ALA A 316 -22.86 17.16 -12.32
C ALA A 316 -23.97 18.07 -11.78
N ILE A 317 -24.52 17.75 -10.60
CA ILE A 317 -25.65 18.48 -10.04
C ILE A 317 -25.18 19.72 -9.26
N GLU A 318 -24.12 19.62 -8.45
CA GLU A 318 -23.68 20.73 -7.59
C GLU A 318 -22.98 21.87 -8.37
N SER A 319 -22.48 21.59 -9.57
CA SER A 319 -21.73 22.57 -10.38
C SER A 319 -22.28 22.76 -11.80
N GLY A 320 -23.43 22.17 -12.11
CA GLY A 320 -24.00 22.14 -13.47
C GLY A 320 -23.00 21.60 -14.48
N GLU A 321 -22.58 20.36 -14.30
CA GLU A 321 -21.60 19.67 -15.15
C GLU A 321 -20.24 20.39 -15.22
N LEU A 322 -19.74 20.87 -14.07
CA LEU A 322 -18.45 21.54 -13.93
C LEU A 322 -18.31 22.84 -14.75
N THR A 323 -19.43 23.55 -14.94
CA THR A 323 -19.45 24.86 -15.61
C THR A 323 -19.67 26.02 -14.63
N MET A 324 -20.25 25.76 -13.46
CA MET A 324 -20.45 26.74 -12.38
C MET A 324 -19.47 26.48 -11.24
N TRP A 325 -18.34 27.17 -11.27
CA TRP A 325 -17.24 27.02 -10.29
C TRP A 325 -17.41 27.84 -9.02
N TYR A 326 -18.46 28.64 -8.94
CA TYR A 326 -18.89 29.32 -7.72
C TYR A 326 -20.41 29.51 -7.72
N GLU A 327 -20.96 29.64 -6.52
CA GLU A 327 -22.39 29.88 -6.30
C GLU A 327 -22.78 31.22 -6.95
N GLY A 328 -23.75 31.18 -7.87
CA GLY A 328 -24.18 32.36 -8.63
C GLY A 328 -23.47 32.62 -9.95
N ALA A 329 -22.64 31.68 -10.43
CA ALA A 329 -22.01 31.71 -11.75
C ALA A 329 -23.00 31.51 -12.94
N TYR A 330 -24.13 32.21 -12.94
CA TYR A 330 -25.13 32.19 -14.01
C TYR A 330 -25.80 33.57 -14.16
N PRO A 331 -26.40 33.90 -15.33
CA PRO A 331 -27.07 35.17 -15.53
C PRO A 331 -28.19 35.43 -14.50
N GLY A 332 -28.05 36.50 -13.73
CA GLY A 332 -28.99 36.83 -12.65
C GLY A 332 -28.78 36.07 -11.34
N GLY A 333 -27.61 35.46 -11.14
CA GLY A 333 -27.22 34.84 -9.88
C GLY A 333 -27.12 35.83 -8.70
N PRO A 334 -27.08 35.33 -7.46
CA PRO A 334 -26.94 36.15 -6.26
C PRO A 334 -25.67 37.01 -6.30
N ASP A 335 -25.81 38.25 -5.83
CA ASP A 335 -24.69 39.18 -5.67
C ASP A 335 -24.11 39.11 -4.24
N ALA A 336 -23.07 39.91 -3.99
CA ALA A 336 -22.41 39.95 -2.68
C ALA A 336 -23.38 40.31 -1.53
N ASP A 337 -24.36 41.17 -1.78
CA ASP A 337 -25.33 41.58 -0.77
C ASP A 337 -26.27 40.42 -0.42
N TRP A 338 -26.68 39.64 -1.41
CA TRP A 338 -27.43 38.40 -1.18
C TRP A 338 -26.64 37.44 -0.30
N PHE A 339 -25.37 37.17 -0.64
CA PHE A 339 -24.54 36.25 0.14
C PHE A 339 -24.30 36.74 1.56
N ASN A 340 -24.08 38.03 1.76
CA ASN A 340 -23.93 38.59 3.09
C ASN A 340 -25.24 38.55 3.88
N ALA A 341 -26.39 38.68 3.24
CA ALA A 341 -27.70 38.56 3.87
C ALA A 341 -28.09 37.13 4.25
N HIS A 342 -27.53 36.10 3.57
CA HIS A 342 -27.88 34.69 3.81
C HIS A 342 -26.79 33.92 4.58
N TYR A 343 -25.51 34.22 4.33
CA TYR A 343 -24.35 33.56 4.96
C TYR A 343 -23.51 34.50 5.82
N GLY A 344 -23.88 35.77 5.98
CA GLY A 344 -23.14 36.69 6.86
C GLY A 344 -23.16 36.27 8.34
N PRO A 345 -22.30 36.86 9.18
CA PRO A 345 -22.09 36.42 10.58
C PRO A 345 -23.32 36.56 11.49
N GLN A 346 -24.32 37.34 11.06
CA GLN A 346 -25.57 37.55 11.80
C GLN A 346 -26.66 36.52 11.45
N THR A 347 -26.45 35.68 10.44
CA THR A 347 -27.41 34.65 10.04
C THR A 347 -27.11 33.33 10.74
N ALA A 348 -28.15 32.52 10.98
CA ALA A 348 -27.96 31.19 11.56
C ALA A 348 -27.02 30.34 10.69
N LYS A 349 -27.18 30.42 9.36
CA LYS A 349 -26.33 29.67 8.44
C LYS A 349 -24.88 30.16 8.46
N GLY A 350 -24.66 31.48 8.51
CA GLY A 350 -23.32 32.05 8.64
C GLY A 350 -22.62 31.59 9.92
N GLN A 351 -23.34 31.49 11.03
CA GLN A 351 -22.81 30.97 12.29
C GLN A 351 -22.42 29.49 12.20
N GLU A 352 -23.24 28.64 11.56
CA GLU A 352 -22.89 27.23 11.29
C GLU A 352 -21.63 27.10 10.42
N LEU A 353 -21.48 28.00 9.44
CA LEU A 353 -20.34 28.09 8.52
C LEU A 353 -19.09 28.71 9.18
N GLY A 354 -19.23 29.21 10.42
CA GLY A 354 -18.22 29.93 11.19
C GLY A 354 -17.80 31.24 10.55
N ASN A 355 -18.69 31.89 9.80
CA ASN A 355 -18.52 33.24 9.32
C ASN A 355 -18.66 34.20 10.51
N THR A 356 -17.65 35.04 10.74
CA THR A 356 -17.55 35.90 11.93
C THR A 356 -17.35 37.37 11.58
N GLU A 357 -16.93 37.68 10.35
CA GLU A 357 -16.64 39.04 9.89
C GLU A 357 -17.66 39.53 8.87
N SER A 358 -17.86 40.85 8.81
CA SER A 358 -18.68 41.46 7.77
C SER A 358 -18.08 41.17 6.39
N GLY A 359 -18.91 40.73 5.45
CA GLY A 359 -18.46 40.33 4.11
C GLY A 359 -18.12 38.85 3.97
N ASP A 360 -18.08 38.07 5.06
CA ASP A 360 -17.74 36.65 5.02
C ASP A 360 -18.69 35.82 4.18
N GLY A 361 -19.97 36.19 4.13
CA GLY A 361 -20.95 35.47 3.32
C GLY A 361 -20.55 35.45 1.86
N ALA A 362 -20.24 36.63 1.29
CA ALA A 362 -19.76 36.74 -0.08
C ALA A 362 -18.33 36.21 -0.24
N ARG A 363 -17.43 36.50 0.71
CA ARG A 363 -16.02 36.08 0.64
C ARG A 363 -15.89 34.55 0.59
N PHE A 364 -16.64 33.83 1.43
CA PHE A 364 -16.62 32.38 1.57
C PHE A 364 -17.87 31.69 1.01
N MET A 365 -18.47 32.25 -0.05
CA MET A 365 -19.54 31.60 -0.83
C MET A 365 -19.08 30.25 -1.41
N GLY A 366 -20.04 29.43 -1.86
CA GLY A 366 -19.76 28.15 -2.47
C GLY A 366 -18.81 28.26 -3.67
N ARG A 367 -17.77 27.42 -3.68
CA ARG A 367 -16.82 27.30 -4.80
C ARG A 367 -16.43 25.86 -5.09
N GLY A 368 -16.02 25.63 -6.32
CA GLY A 368 -15.54 24.33 -6.80
C GLY A 368 -16.65 23.31 -7.08
N PRO A 369 -16.27 22.08 -7.44
CA PRO A 369 -17.18 21.03 -7.93
C PRO A 369 -18.27 20.60 -6.95
N ILE A 370 -18.03 20.78 -5.65
CA ILE A 370 -18.94 20.40 -4.56
C ILE A 370 -19.40 21.58 -3.71
N GLN A 371 -19.17 22.82 -4.16
CA GLN A 371 -19.61 24.05 -3.49
C GLN A 371 -19.13 24.19 -2.02
N VAL A 372 -17.82 24.08 -1.78
CA VAL A 372 -17.24 24.32 -0.43
C VAL A 372 -17.57 25.76 0.01
N THR A 373 -18.25 25.88 1.14
CA THR A 373 -18.84 27.13 1.63
C THR A 373 -18.46 27.37 3.09
N GLY A 374 -18.20 28.62 3.47
CA GLY A 374 -18.01 29.05 4.86
C GLY A 374 -16.56 29.13 5.33
N ARG A 375 -16.24 30.17 6.12
CA ARG A 375 -14.89 30.44 6.65
C ARG A 375 -14.26 29.22 7.30
N SER A 376 -15.01 28.49 8.13
CA SER A 376 -14.48 27.30 8.82
C SER A 376 -14.02 26.22 7.85
N ASN A 377 -14.75 26.02 6.75
CA ASN A 377 -14.40 25.02 5.76
C ASN A 377 -13.20 25.46 4.91
N TYR A 378 -13.12 26.74 4.55
CA TYR A 378 -11.92 27.27 3.86
C TYR A 378 -10.67 27.18 4.74
N GLN A 379 -10.78 27.39 6.05
CA GLN A 379 -9.65 27.21 6.97
C GLN A 379 -9.25 25.74 7.06
N ARG A 380 -10.19 24.82 7.29
CA ARG A 380 -9.90 23.38 7.38
C ARG A 380 -9.31 22.84 6.08
N PHE A 381 -9.83 23.28 4.93
CA PHE A 381 -9.25 22.95 3.63
C PHE A 381 -7.83 23.51 3.48
N THR A 382 -7.57 24.74 3.92
CA THR A 382 -6.22 25.34 3.90
C THR A 382 -5.24 24.51 4.71
N ASP A 383 -5.61 24.12 5.92
CA ASP A 383 -4.77 23.32 6.79
C ASP A 383 -4.49 21.94 6.17
N TRP A 384 -5.55 21.27 5.70
CA TRP A 384 -5.44 19.97 5.02
C TRP A 384 -4.60 20.04 3.75
N TYR A 385 -4.80 21.05 2.90
CA TYR A 385 -4.07 21.20 1.64
C TYR A 385 -2.58 21.39 1.90
N ASN A 386 -2.21 22.24 2.86
CA ASN A 386 -0.81 22.46 3.20
C ASN A 386 -0.16 21.20 3.80
N GLN A 387 -0.92 20.40 4.55
CA GLN A 387 -0.44 19.14 5.08
C GLN A 387 -0.27 18.06 3.99
N SER A 388 -1.29 17.88 3.14
CA SER A 388 -1.33 16.82 2.13
C SER A 388 -0.42 17.11 0.94
N TYR A 389 -0.37 18.36 0.48
CA TYR A 389 0.39 18.76 -0.72
C TYR A 389 1.75 19.40 -0.40
N SER A 390 1.99 19.82 0.85
CA SER A 390 3.24 20.48 1.29
C SER A 390 3.78 21.54 0.31
N PRO A 391 2.94 22.48 -0.19
CA PRO A 391 3.38 23.51 -1.12
C PRO A 391 4.40 24.45 -0.46
N ASN A 392 5.33 24.96 -1.27
CA ASN A 392 6.32 25.93 -0.82
C ASN A 392 6.32 27.16 -1.74
N PRO A 393 5.86 28.34 -1.29
CA PRO A 393 5.37 28.64 0.06
C PRO A 393 4.00 27.97 0.36
N PRO A 394 3.61 27.86 1.65
CA PRO A 394 2.26 27.44 2.04
C PRO A 394 1.17 28.32 1.40
N MET A 395 0.05 27.70 1.05
CA MET A 395 -1.11 28.37 0.48
C MET A 395 -2.05 28.85 1.58
N ASP A 396 -2.80 29.93 1.34
CA ASP A 396 -3.86 30.42 2.24
C ASP A 396 -5.13 30.71 1.44
N PHE A 397 -6.05 29.74 1.43
CA PHE A 397 -7.32 29.87 0.73
C PHE A 397 -8.32 30.74 1.49
N THR A 398 -8.03 31.12 2.75
CA THR A 398 -8.85 32.11 3.45
C THR A 398 -8.53 33.52 2.98
N GLN A 399 -7.29 33.79 2.59
CA GLN A 399 -6.86 35.04 1.98
C GLN A 399 -7.29 35.15 0.51
N THR A 400 -7.20 34.06 -0.25
CA THR A 400 -7.50 34.04 -1.69
C THR A 400 -8.53 32.95 -2.04
N PRO A 401 -9.79 33.07 -1.57
CA PRO A 401 -10.81 32.02 -1.72
C PRO A 401 -11.21 31.75 -3.18
N GLU A 402 -11.03 32.72 -4.09
CA GLU A 402 -11.26 32.59 -5.53
C GLU A 402 -10.40 31.51 -6.19
N LEU A 403 -9.31 31.05 -5.56
CA LEU A 403 -8.51 29.94 -6.08
C LEU A 403 -9.34 28.66 -6.22
N LEU A 404 -10.33 28.41 -5.36
CA LEU A 404 -11.21 27.23 -5.46
C LEU A 404 -12.09 27.23 -6.73
N GLN A 405 -12.12 28.32 -7.49
CA GLN A 405 -12.77 28.37 -8.81
C GLN A 405 -11.89 27.80 -9.92
N GLN A 406 -10.59 27.59 -9.65
CA GLN A 406 -9.68 26.95 -10.59
C GLN A 406 -9.74 25.43 -10.43
N PRO A 407 -9.73 24.64 -11.52
CA PRO A 407 -9.91 23.19 -11.44
C PRO A 407 -8.98 22.47 -10.48
N GLU A 408 -7.69 22.84 -10.44
CA GLU A 408 -6.70 22.20 -9.54
C GLU A 408 -7.09 22.34 -8.07
N TYR A 409 -7.35 23.57 -7.60
CA TYR A 409 -7.70 23.79 -6.20
C TYR A 409 -9.15 23.41 -5.87
N GLY A 410 -10.08 23.59 -6.82
CA GLY A 410 -11.47 23.19 -6.66
C GLY A 410 -11.61 21.68 -6.49
N PHE A 411 -10.88 20.89 -7.29
CA PHE A 411 -10.86 19.44 -7.11
C PHE A 411 -10.11 19.02 -5.85
N ALA A 412 -9.00 19.65 -5.47
CA ALA A 412 -8.36 19.38 -4.18
C ALA A 412 -9.31 19.65 -2.99
N ALA A 413 -10.15 20.69 -3.08
CA ALA A 413 -11.18 20.95 -2.07
C ALA A 413 -12.28 19.88 -2.06
N ALA A 414 -12.64 19.34 -3.23
CA ALA A 414 -13.54 18.19 -3.34
C ALA A 414 -12.93 16.92 -2.72
N GLU A 415 -11.64 16.67 -2.96
CA GLU A 415 -10.86 15.57 -2.37
C GLU A 415 -10.89 15.60 -0.84
N TRP A 416 -10.56 16.76 -0.27
CA TRP A 416 -10.58 16.99 1.16
C TRP A 416 -11.94 16.65 1.75
N TYR A 417 -13.01 17.20 1.18
CA TYR A 417 -14.34 16.97 1.71
C TYR A 417 -14.74 15.49 1.60
N TRP A 418 -14.48 14.87 0.44
CA TRP A 418 -14.84 13.48 0.17
C TRP A 418 -14.16 12.51 1.13
N THR A 419 -12.87 12.73 1.37
CA THR A 419 -12.06 11.90 2.29
C THR A 419 -12.40 12.18 3.75
N ALA A 420 -12.52 13.45 4.15
CA ALA A 420 -12.79 13.84 5.54
C ALA A 420 -14.17 13.38 6.05
N HIS A 421 -15.13 13.15 5.15
CA HIS A 421 -16.50 12.73 5.50
C HIS A 421 -16.80 11.27 5.17
N GLY A 422 -15.79 10.47 4.79
CA GLY A 422 -15.96 9.03 4.54
C GLY A 422 -16.91 8.70 3.39
N VAL A 423 -16.97 9.54 2.35
CA VAL A 423 -18.01 9.47 1.33
C VAL A 423 -17.89 8.21 0.46
N ASN A 424 -16.68 7.64 0.31
CA ASN A 424 -16.50 6.33 -0.33
C ASN A 424 -17.31 5.22 0.37
N THR A 425 -17.28 5.16 1.70
CA THR A 425 -18.04 4.17 2.49
C THR A 425 -19.55 4.34 2.28
N ALA A 426 -20.03 5.58 2.17
CA ALA A 426 -21.42 5.86 1.84
C ALA A 426 -21.79 5.38 0.42
N ALA A 427 -20.92 5.64 -0.56
CA ALA A 427 -21.11 5.16 -1.92
C ALA A 427 -21.15 3.62 -1.98
N ASP A 428 -20.29 2.93 -1.24
CA ASP A 428 -20.22 1.46 -1.23
C ASP A 428 -21.46 0.81 -0.57
N SER A 429 -21.96 1.41 0.52
CA SER A 429 -23.03 0.83 1.34
C SER A 429 -24.45 1.21 0.87
N GLY A 430 -24.61 2.39 0.27
CA GLY A 430 -25.92 2.96 -0.04
C GLY A 430 -25.98 3.77 -1.35
N GLY A 431 -24.92 3.71 -2.17
CA GLY A 431 -24.85 4.38 -3.46
C GLY A 431 -25.04 5.89 -3.37
N ILE A 432 -25.60 6.47 -4.43
CA ILE A 432 -25.79 7.92 -4.55
C ILE A 432 -26.72 8.53 -3.49
N ASP A 433 -27.66 7.76 -2.93
CA ASP A 433 -28.58 8.28 -1.91
C ASP A 433 -27.84 8.56 -0.59
N ALA A 434 -27.01 7.62 -0.14
CA ALA A 434 -26.18 7.80 1.06
C ALA A 434 -25.13 8.91 0.86
N VAL A 435 -24.56 9.01 -0.35
CA VAL A 435 -23.67 10.14 -0.71
C VAL A 435 -24.40 11.47 -0.65
N THR A 436 -25.63 11.54 -1.16
CA THR A 436 -26.44 12.77 -1.14
C THR A 436 -26.80 13.17 0.29
N ASP A 437 -27.08 12.21 1.18
CA ASP A 437 -27.34 12.50 2.59
C ASP A 437 -26.15 13.18 3.29
N ILE A 438 -24.91 12.85 2.91
CA ILE A 438 -23.69 13.46 3.45
C ILE A 438 -23.44 14.83 2.81
N VAL A 439 -23.42 14.89 1.48
CA VAL A 439 -23.02 16.10 0.73
C VAL A 439 -24.08 17.20 0.87
N ASN A 440 -25.36 16.86 0.71
CA ASN A 440 -26.46 17.81 0.78
C ASN A 440 -27.78 17.12 1.13
N TYR A 441 -28.02 16.94 2.44
CA TYR A 441 -29.19 16.23 2.94
C TYR A 441 -30.53 16.78 2.41
N TYR A 442 -30.66 18.10 2.22
CA TYR A 442 -31.89 18.75 1.74
C TYR A 442 -31.94 18.97 0.22
N ASP A 443 -31.18 18.18 -0.55
CA ASP A 443 -31.12 18.33 -1.99
C ASP A 443 -32.47 18.02 -2.68
N GLY A 444 -33.06 19.05 -3.31
CA GLY A 444 -34.26 18.92 -4.13
C GLY A 444 -34.04 18.21 -5.48
N ASN A 445 -32.80 17.87 -5.83
CA ASN A 445 -32.43 17.22 -7.09
C ASN A 445 -32.04 15.73 -6.93
N ARG A 446 -32.43 15.07 -5.82
CA ARG A 446 -32.14 13.63 -5.58
C ARG A 446 -32.46 12.72 -6.76
N ASP A 447 -33.62 12.90 -7.38
CA ASP A 447 -34.01 12.06 -8.53
C ASP A 447 -33.10 12.30 -9.74
N LYS A 448 -32.73 13.56 -10.01
CA LYS A 448 -31.75 13.87 -11.07
C LYS A 448 -30.37 13.30 -10.76
N LYS A 449 -29.92 13.34 -9.49
CA LYS A 449 -28.66 12.70 -9.07
C LYS A 449 -28.69 11.20 -9.33
N ARG A 450 -29.82 10.53 -9.04
CA ARG A 450 -30.01 9.10 -9.35
C ARG A 450 -29.93 8.84 -10.84
N ASP A 451 -30.58 9.65 -11.67
CA ASP A 451 -30.53 9.49 -13.12
C ASP A 451 -29.11 9.63 -13.67
N VAL A 452 -28.37 10.67 -13.24
CA VAL A 452 -26.97 10.86 -13.64
C VAL A 452 -26.08 9.72 -13.11
N TYR A 453 -26.32 9.25 -11.89
CA TYR A 453 -25.59 8.12 -11.29
C TYR A 453 -25.76 6.84 -12.10
N GLN A 454 -26.99 6.48 -12.49
CA GLN A 454 -27.26 5.30 -13.32
C GLN A 454 -26.62 5.41 -14.71
N ARG A 455 -26.64 6.62 -15.29
CA ARG A 455 -25.94 6.89 -16.55
C ARG A 455 -24.43 6.74 -16.41
N ALA A 456 -23.86 7.21 -15.31
CA ALA A 456 -22.45 7.06 -15.01
C ALA A 456 -22.04 5.60 -14.81
N LEU A 457 -22.80 4.81 -14.05
CA LEU A 457 -22.58 3.37 -13.94
C LEU A 457 -22.56 2.69 -15.31
N SER A 458 -23.56 2.99 -16.14
CA SER A 458 -23.68 2.43 -17.50
C SER A 458 -22.47 2.81 -18.38
N ALA A 459 -22.00 4.07 -18.31
CA ALA A 459 -20.86 4.55 -19.10
C ALA A 459 -19.50 4.00 -18.62
N LEU A 460 -19.39 3.67 -17.33
CA LEU A 460 -18.17 3.16 -16.71
C LEU A 460 -18.10 1.62 -16.72
N GLY A 461 -19.14 0.94 -17.23
CA GLY A 461 -19.19 -0.53 -17.32
C GLY A 461 -19.54 -1.21 -15.99
N GLY A 462 -20.24 -0.51 -15.10
CA GLY A 462 -20.70 -0.99 -13.80
C GLY A 462 -22.14 -1.49 -13.77
#